data_AF-A0A5C8ZZM3-F1
#
_entry.id   AF-A0A5C8ZZM3-F1
#
_cell.length_a   1.000
_cell.length_b   1.000
_cell.length_c   1.000
_cell.angle_alpha   90.00
_cell.angle_beta   90.00
_cell.angle_gamma   90.00
#
_symmetry.space_group_name_H-M   'P 1'
#
loop_
_entity.id
_entity.type
_entity.pdbx_description
1 polymer ?
#
loop_
_entity_poly.entity_id
_entity_poly.type
_entity_poly.pdbx_seq_one_letter_code
_entity_poly.pdbx_strand_id
1 'polypeptide(L)'
;MYRDHWHALKVRASTHYVYSYVESFNESSGFPSFNASTGSLSAKIDVAQPLSVTVGDYPLYLIGHAAATSFTGPGRDQLGFDHFYELGVALGYRQVALGLQAVLGPDVDGLTITLDYGF
;
A
#
# COMPACT_ATOMS: atom_id res chain seq x y z
N MET A 1 13.29 -18.49 14.74
CA MET A 1 14.38 -19.00 13.87
C MET A 1 14.03 -18.63 12.43
N TYR A 2 14.65 -17.62 11.85
CA TYR A 2 14.63 -17.40 10.40
C TYR A 2 15.92 -16.68 10.05
N ARG A 3 16.87 -17.45 9.50
CA ARG A 3 18.28 -17.08 9.35
C ARG A 3 18.70 -17.43 7.92
N ASP A 4 17.95 -16.94 6.96
CA ASP A 4 18.27 -17.13 5.55
C ASP A 4 18.97 -15.88 5.02
N HIS A 5 20.25 -16.00 4.73
CA HIS A 5 20.94 -15.06 3.85
C HIS A 5 20.42 -15.32 2.43
N TRP A 6 19.57 -14.42 1.94
CA TRP A 6 18.98 -14.56 0.62
C TRP A 6 19.93 -14.00 -0.43
N HIS A 7 20.45 -14.88 -1.29
CA HIS A 7 21.27 -14.50 -2.45
C HIS A 7 20.45 -14.30 -3.73
N ALA A 8 19.13 -14.46 -3.67
CA ALA A 8 18.24 -14.41 -4.81
C ALA A 8 17.22 -13.27 -4.69
N LEU A 9 16.75 -12.81 -5.85
CA LEU A 9 15.66 -11.83 -5.96
C LEU A 9 14.36 -12.44 -5.42
N LYS A 10 13.68 -11.71 -4.54
CA LYS A 10 12.35 -12.07 -4.03
C LYS A 10 11.30 -11.19 -4.68
N VAL A 11 10.19 -11.80 -5.08
CA VAL A 11 9.00 -11.09 -5.53
C VAL A 11 7.84 -11.50 -4.65
N ARG A 12 7.08 -10.52 -4.17
CA ARG A 12 5.81 -10.71 -3.47
C ARG A 12 4.74 -9.92 -4.22
N ALA A 13 3.69 -10.60 -4.64
CA ALA A 13 2.50 -9.95 -5.16
C ALA A 13 1.34 -10.18 -4.19
N SER A 14 0.50 -9.17 -4.00
CA SER A 14 -0.68 -9.24 -3.14
C SER A 14 -1.83 -8.44 -3.76
N THR A 15 -3.05 -8.90 -3.55
CA THR A 15 -4.27 -8.26 -4.04
C THR A 15 -5.29 -8.24 -2.92
N HIS A 16 -5.93 -7.10 -2.71
CA HIS A 16 -6.92 -6.90 -1.66
C HIS A 16 -8.18 -6.29 -2.27
N TYR A 17 -9.35 -6.75 -1.83
CA TYR A 17 -10.63 -6.16 -2.17
C TYR A 17 -11.37 -5.86 -0.88
N VAL A 18 -11.79 -4.60 -0.71
CA VAL A 18 -12.56 -4.13 0.45
C VAL A 18 -13.90 -3.64 -0.06
N TYR A 19 -14.98 -4.08 0.56
CA TYR A 19 -16.33 -3.59 0.30
C TYR A 19 -16.89 -3.00 1.58
N SER A 20 -17.17 -1.70 1.55
CA SER A 20 -17.72 -0.93 2.67
C SER A 20 -19.13 -0.49 2.34
N TYR A 21 -20.08 -0.85 3.20
CA TYR A 21 -21.46 -0.45 3.10
C TYR A 21 -21.83 0.34 4.36
N VAL A 22 -22.21 1.62 4.19
CA VAL A 22 -22.63 2.49 5.28
C VAL A 22 -24.12 2.76 5.11
N GLU A 23 -24.91 2.11 5.96
CA GLU A 23 -26.34 2.37 6.09
C GLU A 23 -26.59 3.07 7.42
N SER A 24 -27.00 4.33 7.36
CA SER A 24 -27.41 5.08 8.53
C SER A 24 -28.84 4.68 8.90
N PHE A 25 -29.02 4.00 10.04
CA PHE A 25 -30.35 3.69 10.57
C PHE A 25 -30.71 4.53 11.80
N ASN A 26 -31.81 5.26 11.59
CA ASN A 26 -32.77 5.82 12.54
C ASN A 26 -32.41 7.14 13.22
N GLU A 27 -32.65 8.24 12.50
CA GLU A 27 -32.74 9.59 13.09
C GLU A 27 -34.21 10.00 13.26
N SER A 28 -34.55 10.38 14.48
CA SER A 28 -35.75 11.12 14.84
C SER A 28 -35.86 12.40 13.99
N SER A 29 -36.84 12.41 13.07
CA SER A 29 -37.43 13.56 12.37
C SER A 29 -36.49 14.72 12.01
N GLY A 30 -35.97 14.73 10.78
CA GLY A 30 -35.59 16.00 10.13
C GLY A 30 -34.35 16.02 9.23
N PHE A 31 -33.56 14.95 9.15
CA PHE A 31 -32.31 14.95 8.38
C PHE A 31 -32.37 14.05 7.13
N PRO A 32 -31.65 14.38 6.04
CA PRO A 32 -31.61 13.58 4.82
C PRO A 32 -30.94 12.23 5.08
N SER A 33 -31.62 11.13 4.73
CA SER A 33 -31.04 9.79 4.75
C SER A 33 -29.85 9.68 3.79
N PHE A 34 -28.71 9.16 4.25
CA PHE A 34 -27.53 8.93 3.44
C PHE A 34 -27.21 7.42 3.38
N ASN A 35 -27.34 6.83 2.19
CA ASN A 35 -26.89 5.47 1.90
C ASN A 35 -25.72 5.57 0.91
N ALA A 36 -24.56 5.06 1.30
CA ALA A 36 -23.38 5.01 0.44
C ALA A 36 -22.69 3.65 0.53
N SER A 37 -22.37 3.09 -0.63
CA SER A 37 -21.63 1.85 -0.78
C SER A 37 -20.37 2.11 -1.60
N THR A 38 -19.21 1.83 -1.03
CA THR A 38 -17.91 2.06 -1.68
C THR A 38 -17.08 0.80 -1.60
N GLY A 39 -16.58 0.33 -2.74
CA GLY A 39 -15.61 -0.75 -2.83
C GLY A 39 -14.23 -0.20 -3.21
N SER A 40 -13.16 -0.88 -2.80
CA SER A 40 -11.81 -0.64 -3.29
C SER A 40 -11.14 -1.96 -3.68
N LEU A 41 -10.43 -1.95 -4.81
CA LEU A 41 -9.59 -3.03 -5.28
C LEU A 41 -8.16 -2.51 -5.32
N SER A 42 -7.25 -3.20 -4.64
CA SER A 42 -5.82 -2.84 -4.59
C SER A 42 -4.97 -4.02 -5.01
N ALA A 43 -3.98 -3.78 -5.86
CA ALA A 43 -2.93 -4.72 -6.22
C ALA A 43 -1.57 -4.12 -5.87
N LYS A 44 -0.68 -4.90 -5.25
CA LYS A 44 0.66 -4.47 -4.84
C LYS A 44 1.70 -5.52 -5.19
N ILE A 45 2.83 -5.08 -5.71
CA ILE A 45 4.01 -5.87 -6.03
C ILE A 45 5.20 -5.28 -5.29
N ASP A 46 5.91 -6.15 -4.56
CA ASP A 46 7.17 -5.85 -3.90
C ASP A 46 8.28 -6.70 -4.52
N VAL A 47 9.39 -6.08 -4.89
CA VAL A 47 10.58 -6.76 -5.42
C VAL A 47 11.75 -6.44 -4.51
N ALA A 48 12.28 -7.43 -3.82
CA ALA A 48 13.46 -7.29 -2.96
C ALA A 48 14.69 -7.90 -3.62
N GLN A 49 15.73 -7.11 -3.77
CA GLN A 49 17.01 -7.49 -4.34
C GLN A 49 18.13 -7.29 -3.31
N PRO A 50 18.92 -8.32 -2.97
CA PRO A 50 20.12 -8.14 -2.17
C PRO A 50 21.14 -7.30 -2.94
N LEU A 51 21.69 -6.28 -2.28
CA LEU A 51 22.77 -5.47 -2.82
C LEU A 51 24.11 -6.12 -2.50
N SER A 52 25.11 -5.87 -3.35
CA SER A 52 26.49 -6.31 -3.10
C SER A 52 27.17 -5.56 -1.93
N VAL A 53 26.49 -4.57 -1.36
CA VAL A 53 26.97 -3.78 -0.23
C VAL A 53 26.51 -4.43 1.07
N THR A 54 27.47 -4.72 1.95
CA THR A 54 27.23 -5.25 3.30
C THR A 54 27.51 -4.20 4.36
N VAL A 55 26.69 -4.19 5.41
CA VAL A 55 26.94 -3.38 6.61
C VAL A 55 27.18 -4.34 7.77
N GLY A 56 28.44 -4.45 8.21
CA GLY A 56 28.87 -5.57 9.05
C GLY A 56 28.76 -6.91 8.30
N ASP A 57 28.24 -7.94 8.97
CA ASP A 57 28.11 -9.29 8.39
C ASP A 57 26.81 -9.53 7.60
N TYR A 58 26.01 -8.48 7.35
CA TYR A 58 24.70 -8.61 6.74
C TYR A 58 24.59 -7.76 5.46
N PRO A 59 24.04 -8.31 4.36
CA PRO A 59 23.81 -7.55 3.14
C PRO A 59 22.66 -6.55 3.34
N LEU A 60 22.75 -5.43 2.61
CA LEU A 60 21.62 -4.51 2.42
C LEU A 60 20.67 -5.07 1.35
N TYR A 61 19.41 -4.70 1.44
CA TYR A 61 18.39 -5.07 0.46
C TYR A 61 17.77 -3.80 -0.12
N LEU A 62 17.61 -3.76 -1.43
CA LEU A 62 16.78 -2.76 -2.08
C LEU A 62 15.41 -3.38 -2.35
N ILE A 63 14.36 -2.70 -1.93
CA ILE A 63 12.99 -3.16 -2.11
C ILE A 63 12.27 -2.13 -2.98
N GLY A 64 11.81 -2.54 -4.14
CA GLY A 64 10.92 -1.73 -4.99
C GLY A 64 9.47 -2.07 -4.67
N HIS A 65 8.64 -1.03 -4.58
CA HIS A 65 7.20 -1.13 -4.31
C HIS A 65 6.43 -0.52 -5.48
N ALA A 66 5.44 -1.24 -5.97
CA ALA A 66 4.45 -0.71 -6.91
C ALA A 66 3.06 -1.17 -6.50
N ALA A 67 2.10 -0.26 -6.41
CA ALA A 67 0.71 -0.57 -6.15
C ALA A 67 -0.23 0.23 -7.04
N ALA A 68 -1.42 -0.32 -7.26
CA ALA A 68 -2.52 0.34 -7.94
C ALA A 68 -3.79 0.06 -7.15
N THR A 69 -4.54 1.12 -6.83
CA THR A 69 -5.82 1.04 -6.14
C THR A 69 -6.89 1.73 -6.97
N SER A 70 -8.04 1.09 -7.11
CA SER A 70 -9.21 1.65 -7.78
C SER A 70 -10.44 1.49 -6.90
N PHE A 71 -11.28 2.53 -6.89
CA PHE A 71 -12.53 2.59 -6.15
C PHE A 71 -13.72 2.30 -7.06
N THR A 72 -14.68 1.55 -6.53
CA THR A 72 -15.88 1.10 -7.24
C THR A 72 -17.12 1.43 -6.42
N GLY A 73 -18.28 1.53 -7.09
CA GLY A 73 -19.56 1.81 -6.45
C GLY A 73 -20.06 3.27 -6.59
N PRO A 74 -21.29 3.54 -6.15
CA PRO A 74 -21.88 4.88 -6.11
C PRO A 74 -21.06 5.82 -5.21
N GLY A 75 -20.73 7.02 -5.71
CA GLY A 75 -19.95 8.00 -4.95
C GLY A 75 -18.45 7.75 -4.91
N ARG A 76 -17.91 6.88 -5.79
CA ARG A 76 -16.46 6.65 -5.95
C ARG A 76 -15.65 7.92 -6.24
N ASP A 77 -16.31 8.96 -6.74
CA ASP A 77 -15.79 10.27 -7.10
C ASP A 77 -15.95 11.31 -5.97
N GLN A 78 -16.62 10.97 -4.85
CA GLN A 78 -16.82 11.92 -3.74
C GLN A 78 -15.52 12.32 -3.05
N LEU A 79 -14.47 11.49 -3.15
CA LEU A 79 -13.13 11.81 -2.66
C LEU A 79 -12.32 12.66 -3.65
N GLY A 80 -12.86 12.92 -4.85
CA GLY A 80 -12.18 13.63 -5.93
C GLY A 80 -11.33 12.74 -6.83
N PHE A 81 -11.11 11.46 -6.49
CA PHE A 81 -10.36 10.51 -7.31
C PHE A 81 -10.98 9.10 -7.22
N ASP A 82 -10.95 8.35 -8.31
CA ASP A 82 -11.47 6.97 -8.39
C ASP A 82 -10.36 5.92 -8.52
N HIS A 83 -9.11 6.34 -8.66
CA HIS A 83 -7.93 5.49 -8.63
C HIS A 83 -6.68 6.26 -8.23
N PHE A 84 -5.68 5.55 -7.72
CA PHE A 84 -4.33 6.06 -7.53
C PHE A 84 -3.32 4.91 -7.67
N TYR A 85 -2.09 5.30 -7.95
CA TYR A 85 -0.93 4.43 -8.03
C TYR A 85 0.03 4.79 -6.92
N GLU A 86 0.82 3.82 -6.50
CA GLU A 86 1.88 4.04 -5.53
C GLU A 86 3.17 3.46 -6.07
N LEU A 87 4.24 4.23 -5.97
CA LEU A 87 5.58 3.81 -6.38
C LEU A 87 6.56 4.20 -5.30
N GLY A 88 7.37 3.25 -4.86
CA GLY A 88 8.28 3.47 -3.75
C GLY A 88 9.51 2.61 -3.80
N VAL A 89 10.48 3.00 -2.98
CA VAL A 89 11.70 2.25 -2.74
C VAL A 89 12.01 2.24 -1.25
N ALA A 90 12.48 1.11 -0.75
CA ALA A 90 12.96 0.95 0.61
C ALA A 90 14.35 0.31 0.64
N LEU A 91 15.13 0.69 1.64
CA LEU A 91 16.39 0.05 1.98
C LEU A 91 16.18 -0.79 3.24
N GLY A 92 16.38 -2.09 3.08
CA GLY A 92 16.33 -3.09 4.13
C GLY A 92 17.71 -3.40 4.71
N TYR A 93 17.79 -3.53 6.02
CA TYR A 93 18.92 -4.08 6.75
C TYR A 93 18.41 -5.02 7.85
N ARG A 94 18.83 -6.29 7.77
CA ARG A 94 18.36 -7.37 8.66
C ARG A 94 16.83 -7.50 8.65
N GLN A 95 16.18 -7.08 9.73
CA GLN A 95 14.72 -7.15 9.95
C GLN A 95 14.05 -5.79 9.77
N VAL A 96 14.81 -4.72 9.54
CA VAL A 96 14.28 -3.36 9.43
C VAL A 96 14.36 -2.92 7.98
N ALA A 97 13.32 -2.29 7.47
CA ALA A 97 13.38 -1.56 6.21
C ALA A 97 12.86 -0.13 6.38
N LEU A 98 13.54 0.82 5.76
CA LEU A 98 13.12 2.22 5.69
C LEU A 98 12.90 2.59 4.23
N GLY A 99 11.74 3.15 3.92
CA GLY A 99 11.36 3.48 2.55
C GLY A 99 10.61 4.78 2.40
N LEU A 100 10.56 5.20 1.13
CA LEU A 100 9.79 6.32 0.66
C LEU A 100 8.89 5.84 -0.47
N GLN A 101 7.64 6.26 -0.45
CA GLN A 101 6.63 5.89 -1.44
C GLN A 101 5.83 7.11 -1.84
N ALA A 102 5.78 7.39 -3.13
CA ALA A 102 4.91 8.41 -3.70
C ALA A 102 3.54 7.79 -4.01
N VAL A 103 2.49 8.53 -3.70
CA VAL A 103 1.11 8.26 -4.12
C VAL A 103 0.80 9.24 -5.24
N LEU A 104 0.31 8.72 -6.36
CA LEU A 104 0.09 9.46 -7.60
C LEU A 104 -1.31 9.16 -8.14
N GLY A 105 -2.12 10.17 -8.35
CA GLY A 105 -3.44 10.05 -8.95
C GLY A 105 -3.91 11.37 -9.54
N PRO A 106 -5.02 11.37 -10.31
CA PRO A 106 -5.51 12.58 -10.99
C PRO A 106 -5.69 13.79 -10.08
N ASP A 107 -6.14 13.55 -8.84
CA ASP A 107 -6.41 14.57 -7.83
C ASP A 107 -5.87 14.18 -6.44
N VAL A 108 -4.85 13.29 -6.41
CA VAL A 108 -4.20 12.85 -5.17
C VAL A 108 -2.70 12.69 -5.37
N ASP A 109 -1.94 13.52 -4.67
CA ASP A 109 -0.49 13.40 -4.57
C ASP A 109 -0.10 13.28 -3.11
N GLY A 110 0.81 12.35 -2.82
CA GLY A 110 1.26 12.11 -1.45
C GLY A 110 2.65 11.54 -1.39
N LEU A 111 3.30 11.73 -0.24
CA LEU A 111 4.54 11.07 0.09
C LEU A 111 4.36 10.34 1.41
N THR A 112 4.67 9.04 1.40
CA THR A 112 4.65 8.18 2.57
C THR A 112 6.07 7.80 2.92
N ILE A 113 6.40 7.89 4.21
CA ILE A 113 7.62 7.33 4.78
C ILE A 113 7.23 6.05 5.49
N THR A 114 7.87 4.95 5.14
CA THR A 114 7.53 3.62 5.67
C THR A 114 8.69 3.08 6.47
N LEU A 115 8.40 2.55 7.66
CA LEU A 115 9.35 1.81 8.48
C LEU A 115 8.77 0.45 8.80
N ASP A 116 9.34 -0.59 8.19
CA ASP A 116 8.88 -1.97 8.35
C ASP A 116 9.83 -2.74 9.26
N TYR A 117 9.24 -3.57 10.13
CA TYR A 117 9.98 -4.51 10.99
C TYR A 117 9.49 -5.94 10.74
N GLY A 118 10.42 -6.88 10.54
CA GLY A 118 10.13 -8.29 10.27
C GLY A 118 9.91 -8.63 8.79
N PHE A 119 10.53 -7.86 7.89
CA PHE A 119 10.47 -8.07 6.44
C PHE A 119 11.07 -9.42 5.99
#